data_AF-A0A7R9ZG66-F1
#
_entry.id   AF-A0A7R9ZG66-F1
#
_cell.length_a   1.000
_cell.length_b   1.000
_cell.length_c   1.000
_cell.angle_alpha   90.00
_cell.angle_beta   90.00
_cell.angle_gamma   90.00
#
_symmetry.space_group_name_H-M   'P 1'
#
loop_
_entity.id
_entity.type
_entity.pdbx_description
1 polymer ?
#
loop_
_entity_poly.entity_id
_entity_poly.type
_entity_poly.pdbx_seq_one_letter_code
_entity_poly.pdbx_strand_id
1 'polypeptide(L)'
;DDDEDMDLVDSPSSTAVGGAAGVTIDAKSHKEEWMVNLGRKGGADDAWLSKARDDAWFTGAHPSECPGVDAEEKIRSLPLPNLSAVTRESAREYFDNSWTLYETMFGGLKGEEPFYRPPVHGLRHPQIFYYGHTACLYVNKLRVSGVLDKPVNAYFESIFEVGVDEMLWDDMHKNDMVWPMVSEVHEYRKQVYETAVNAIENHPSLNGDGGVAVNQDHPMWALFMGFEHERIHLETSSVLFRETPIHLVQTPENWPQLHPSSKRSSSASNPKLGTDYPANPMIPVRGNDIDLGKPADFPSYGWDNEYGERNVNVPDFQASEH
;
A
#
# COMPACT_ATOMS: atom_id res chain seq x y z
N ASP A 1 -58.99 2.51 -34.90
CA ASP A 1 -58.90 1.24 -34.18
C ASP A 1 -57.96 1.41 -32.99
N ASP A 2 -58.27 2.07 -31.88
CA ASP A 2 -59.39 2.83 -31.32
C ASP A 2 -58.69 3.76 -30.30
N ASP A 3 -58.73 5.10 -30.41
CA ASP A 3 -59.79 6.02 -29.99
C ASP A 3 -60.44 5.67 -28.64
N GLU A 4 -60.09 6.43 -27.59
CA GLU A 4 -61.10 7.10 -26.74
C GLU A 4 -60.53 8.44 -26.22
N ASP A 5 -61.06 9.52 -26.80
CA ASP A 5 -61.08 10.89 -26.28
C ASP A 5 -61.87 11.00 -24.97
N MET A 6 -61.57 11.99 -24.13
CA MET A 6 -62.59 12.97 -23.73
C MET A 6 -62.00 14.20 -23.02
N ASP A 7 -62.43 15.36 -23.53
CA ASP A 7 -62.04 16.73 -23.21
C ASP A 7 -62.51 17.29 -21.85
N LEU A 8 -61.65 18.16 -21.31
CA LEU A 8 -61.86 19.47 -20.68
C LEU A 8 -63.19 19.82 -19.97
N VAL A 9 -63.11 20.24 -18.70
CA VAL A 9 -63.88 21.39 -18.17
C VAL A 9 -63.07 22.13 -17.08
N ASP A 10 -63.13 23.46 -17.12
CA ASP A 10 -62.43 24.43 -16.25
C ASP A 10 -63.34 24.94 -15.10
N SER A 11 -62.80 24.97 -13.86
CA SER A 11 -63.02 25.88 -12.70
C SER A 11 -64.44 26.19 -12.13
N PRO A 12 -64.65 26.37 -10.78
CA PRO A 12 -63.97 27.42 -10.00
C PRO A 12 -63.61 27.13 -8.51
N SER A 13 -62.90 28.11 -7.95
CA SER A 13 -62.33 28.26 -6.60
C SER A 13 -63.20 27.83 -5.41
N SER A 14 -62.56 27.24 -4.39
CA SER A 14 -62.90 27.52 -2.99
C SER A 14 -61.64 27.56 -2.12
N THR A 15 -61.48 28.67 -1.41
CA THR A 15 -60.52 28.91 -0.34
C THR A 15 -60.80 28.01 0.86
N ALA A 16 -59.79 27.29 1.35
CA ALA A 16 -59.76 26.80 2.72
C ALA A 16 -58.32 26.82 3.26
N VAL A 17 -58.15 27.66 4.28
CA VAL A 17 -56.96 27.83 5.12
C VAL A 17 -56.72 26.56 5.93
N GLY A 18 -55.48 26.07 5.98
CA GLY A 18 -55.14 24.98 6.90
C GLY A 18 -53.70 24.49 6.85
N GLY A 19 -52.88 24.94 7.79
CA GLY A 19 -51.74 24.17 8.32
C GLY A 19 -50.43 24.23 7.53
N ALA A 20 -49.55 25.14 7.93
CA ALA A 20 -48.11 24.99 7.68
C ALA A 20 -47.58 23.79 8.49
N ALA A 21 -47.68 22.59 7.92
CA ALA A 21 -46.85 21.48 8.32
C ALA A 21 -45.48 21.70 7.67
N GLY A 22 -44.50 22.08 8.49
CA GLY A 22 -43.11 22.15 8.05
C GLY A 22 -42.71 20.81 7.45
N VAL A 23 -42.42 20.81 6.15
CA VAL A 23 -41.63 19.75 5.55
C VAL A 23 -40.25 19.88 6.18
N THR A 24 -39.97 19.06 7.19
CA THR A 24 -38.61 18.79 7.62
C THR A 24 -37.95 18.17 6.39
N ILE A 25 -37.15 18.96 5.68
CA ILE A 25 -36.18 18.42 4.73
C ILE A 25 -35.24 17.61 5.60
N ASP A 26 -35.45 16.29 5.63
CA ASP A 26 -34.47 15.36 6.14
C ASP A 26 -33.21 15.62 5.33
N ALA A 27 -32.23 16.26 5.96
CA ALA A 27 -30.94 16.50 5.35
C ALA A 27 -30.37 15.12 5.06
N LYS A 28 -30.50 14.65 3.82
CA LYS A 28 -30.05 13.35 3.34
C LYS A 28 -28.70 13.06 4.00
N SER A 29 -28.69 12.22 5.02
CA SER A 29 -27.44 11.87 5.68
C SER A 29 -26.62 11.16 4.61
N HIS A 30 -25.49 11.73 4.21
CA HIS A 30 -24.55 11.13 3.27
C HIS A 30 -23.85 9.94 3.93
N LYS A 31 -24.62 8.90 4.29
CA LYS A 31 -24.12 7.66 4.87
C LYS A 31 -23.85 6.70 3.72
N GLU A 32 -22.57 6.42 3.52
CA GLU A 32 -22.10 5.40 2.59
C GLU A 32 -21.93 4.07 3.33
N GLU A 33 -22.01 2.93 2.62
CA GLU A 33 -22.03 1.60 3.24
C GLU A 33 -20.77 1.31 4.07
N TRP A 34 -19.59 1.73 3.58
CA TRP A 34 -18.31 1.57 4.28
C TRP A 34 -18.26 2.23 5.67
N MET A 35 -19.12 3.23 5.93
CA MET A 35 -19.17 3.95 7.21
C MET A 35 -19.65 3.06 8.37
N VAL A 36 -20.15 1.85 8.11
CA VAL A 36 -20.43 0.83 9.14
C VAL A 36 -19.20 0.47 9.96
N ASN A 37 -18.00 0.71 9.43
CA ASN A 37 -16.73 0.41 10.08
C ASN A 37 -16.31 1.47 11.12
N LEU A 38 -16.97 2.64 11.16
CA LEU A 38 -16.61 3.76 12.03
C LEU A 38 -17.28 3.70 13.42
N GLY A 39 -16.66 4.31 14.42
CA GLY A 39 -17.19 4.50 15.77
C GLY A 39 -17.32 3.21 16.58
N ARG A 40 -16.73 2.11 16.11
CA ARG A 40 -16.81 0.81 16.78
C ARG A 40 -16.17 0.88 18.18
N LYS A 41 -16.76 0.14 19.12
CA LYS A 41 -16.38 0.16 20.56
C LYS A 41 -16.32 1.59 21.16
N GLY A 42 -17.18 2.50 20.68
CA GLY A 42 -17.24 3.88 21.18
C GLY A 42 -16.13 4.79 20.62
N GLY A 43 -15.58 4.48 19.44
CA GLY A 43 -14.53 5.28 18.80
C GLY A 43 -13.15 5.07 19.42
N ALA A 44 -12.89 3.87 19.96
CA ALA A 44 -11.62 3.56 20.64
C ALA A 44 -10.41 3.69 19.69
N ASP A 45 -10.53 3.16 18.46
CA ASP A 45 -9.50 3.27 17.43
C ASP A 45 -9.33 4.74 17.02
N ASP A 46 -10.41 5.46 16.74
CA ASP A 46 -10.31 6.87 16.34
C ASP A 46 -9.62 7.75 17.38
N ALA A 47 -9.89 7.53 18.68
CA ALA A 47 -9.25 8.27 19.77
C ALA A 47 -7.73 8.05 19.85
N TRP A 48 -7.25 6.85 19.47
CA TRP A 48 -5.84 6.50 19.38
C TRP A 48 -5.21 7.01 18.08
N LEU A 49 -5.89 6.84 16.95
CA LEU A 49 -5.41 7.15 15.60
C LEU A 49 -5.50 8.64 15.24
N SER A 50 -6.25 9.45 15.98
CA SER A 50 -6.36 10.90 15.76
C SER A 50 -5.16 11.70 16.28
N LYS A 51 -4.27 11.07 17.06
CA LYS A 51 -3.07 11.69 17.64
C LYS A 51 -1.83 11.37 16.80
N ALA A 52 -0.73 12.07 17.08
CA ALA A 52 0.58 11.62 16.63
C ALA A 52 0.82 10.18 17.13
N ARG A 53 1.42 9.34 16.28
CA ARG A 53 1.72 7.95 16.64
C ARG A 53 2.80 7.92 17.73
N ASP A 54 2.53 7.18 18.79
CA ASP A 54 3.50 6.85 19.83
C ASP A 54 4.20 5.52 19.49
N ASP A 55 5.16 5.13 20.32
CA ASP A 55 5.96 3.91 20.12
C ASP A 55 5.10 2.65 19.98
N ALA A 56 3.90 2.63 20.59
CA ALA A 56 2.98 1.50 20.53
C ALA A 56 2.40 1.27 19.12
N TRP A 57 2.49 2.25 18.22
CA TRP A 57 2.12 2.09 16.81
C TRP A 57 3.05 1.15 16.06
N PHE A 58 4.35 1.15 16.37
CA PHE A 58 5.32 0.34 15.65
C PHE A 58 5.32 -1.07 16.22
N THR A 59 4.95 -2.05 15.38
CA THR A 59 4.90 -3.45 15.79
C THR A 59 6.26 -4.16 15.65
N GLY A 60 7.16 -3.57 14.86
CA GLY A 60 8.55 -3.99 14.69
C GLY A 60 9.56 -3.01 15.28
N ALA A 61 10.71 -2.86 14.62
CA ALA A 61 11.73 -1.90 15.04
C ALA A 61 11.20 -0.45 14.98
N HIS A 62 11.49 0.32 16.04
CA HIS A 62 11.16 1.75 16.06
C HIS A 62 11.95 2.50 14.97
N PRO A 63 11.36 3.47 14.23
CA PRO A 63 12.05 4.15 13.12
C PRO A 63 13.39 4.80 13.48
N SER A 64 13.54 5.30 14.72
CA SER A 64 14.80 5.91 15.18
C SER A 64 15.92 4.90 15.46
N GLU A 65 15.60 3.61 15.56
CA GLU A 65 16.56 2.52 15.83
C GLU A 65 16.61 1.50 14.67
N CYS A 66 15.81 1.72 13.63
CA CYS A 66 15.66 0.81 12.50
C CYS A 66 16.84 0.96 11.52
N PRO A 67 17.39 -0.15 10.98
CA PRO A 67 18.35 -0.11 9.89
C PRO A 67 17.88 0.78 8.74
N GLY A 68 18.76 1.65 8.24
CA GLY A 68 18.43 2.63 7.20
C GLY A 68 17.97 4.00 7.70
N VAL A 69 17.96 4.25 9.02
CA VAL A 69 17.79 5.61 9.55
C VAL A 69 18.99 6.50 9.22
N ASP A 70 18.75 7.71 8.69
CA ASP A 70 19.79 8.70 8.39
C ASP A 70 20.13 9.60 9.60
N ALA A 71 21.12 10.48 9.44
CA ALA A 71 21.57 11.38 10.51
C ALA A 71 20.50 12.41 10.94
N GLU A 72 19.44 12.58 10.14
CA GLU A 72 18.27 13.41 10.41
C GLU A 72 17.10 12.61 10.98
N GLU A 73 17.36 11.39 11.45
CA GLU A 73 16.39 10.45 12.03
C GLU A 73 15.26 10.08 11.06
N LYS A 74 15.53 10.11 9.74
CA LYS A 74 14.56 9.70 8.71
C LYS A 74 14.87 8.31 8.21
N ILE A 75 13.86 7.46 8.17
CA ILE A 75 14.00 6.10 7.66
C ILE A 75 14.12 6.11 6.13
N ARG A 76 15.11 5.40 5.60
CA ARG A 76 15.39 5.26 4.16
C ARG A 76 15.36 3.79 3.77
N SER A 77 14.96 3.53 2.53
CA SER A 77 15.01 2.20 1.94
C SER A 77 16.44 1.68 1.83
N LEU A 78 16.68 0.49 2.38
CA LEU A 78 17.94 -0.22 2.19
C LEU A 78 18.06 -0.79 0.77
N PRO A 79 19.30 -0.93 0.24
CA PRO A 79 19.56 -1.70 -0.97
C PRO A 79 19.22 -3.17 -0.76
N LEU A 80 18.90 -3.87 -1.86
CA LEU A 80 18.64 -5.31 -1.82
C LEU A 80 19.83 -6.08 -1.20
N PRO A 81 19.56 -7.08 -0.34
CA PRO A 81 20.61 -7.91 0.22
C PRO A 81 21.23 -8.81 -0.85
N ASN A 82 22.51 -9.15 -0.65
CA ASN A 82 23.22 -10.09 -1.52
C ASN A 82 22.74 -11.51 -1.27
N LEU A 83 21.90 -12.05 -2.17
CA LEU A 83 21.32 -13.37 -2.01
C LEU A 83 22.29 -14.54 -2.24
N SER A 84 23.51 -14.28 -2.70
CA SER A 84 24.55 -15.33 -2.77
C SER A 84 25.19 -15.65 -1.41
N ALA A 85 25.00 -14.78 -0.41
CA ALA A 85 25.61 -14.91 0.93
C ALA A 85 24.75 -14.23 2.01
N VAL A 86 23.48 -14.62 2.13
CA VAL A 86 22.55 -14.08 3.12
C VAL A 86 22.98 -14.46 4.53
N THR A 87 23.13 -13.47 5.41
CA THR A 87 23.24 -13.68 6.86
C THR A 87 21.91 -13.39 7.54
N ARG A 88 21.69 -13.95 8.75
CA ARG A 88 20.51 -13.63 9.57
C ARG A 88 20.39 -12.12 9.82
N GLU A 89 21.52 -11.47 10.10
CA GLU A 89 21.60 -10.01 10.25
C GLU A 89 21.12 -9.29 8.98
N SER A 90 21.66 -9.61 7.80
CA SER A 90 21.24 -8.95 6.56
C SER A 90 19.76 -9.16 6.22
N ALA A 91 19.22 -10.34 6.52
CA ALA A 91 17.80 -10.64 6.33
C ALA A 91 16.93 -9.88 7.33
N ARG A 92 17.38 -9.81 8.60
CA ARG A 92 16.70 -9.11 9.68
C ARG A 92 16.68 -7.61 9.44
N GLU A 93 17.81 -7.02 9.07
CA GLU A 93 17.92 -5.58 8.80
C GLU A 93 16.99 -5.17 7.65
N TYR A 94 16.95 -5.96 6.58
CA TYR A 94 16.09 -5.69 5.44
C TYR A 94 14.60 -5.87 5.74
N PHE A 95 14.27 -6.86 6.56
CA PHE A 95 12.90 -7.06 7.05
C PHE A 95 12.45 -5.90 7.92
N ASP A 96 13.22 -5.55 8.95
CA ASP A 96 12.92 -4.45 9.86
C ASP A 96 12.76 -3.14 9.08
N ASN A 97 13.67 -2.86 8.13
CA ASN A 97 13.57 -1.69 7.27
C ASN A 97 12.28 -1.65 6.46
N SER A 98 11.92 -2.75 5.78
CA SER A 98 10.73 -2.81 4.93
C SER A 98 9.45 -2.68 5.75
N TRP A 99 9.38 -3.36 6.89
CA TRP A 99 8.25 -3.32 7.82
C TRP A 99 8.06 -1.93 8.43
N THR A 100 9.14 -1.34 8.96
CA THR A 100 9.09 -0.02 9.61
C THR A 100 8.82 1.09 8.60
N LEU A 101 9.31 1.01 7.36
CA LEU A 101 8.95 1.96 6.30
C LEU A 101 7.45 1.98 6.05
N TYR A 102 6.84 0.80 5.96
CA TYR A 102 5.41 0.64 5.74
C TYR A 102 4.60 1.19 6.91
N GLU A 103 4.96 0.85 8.15
CA GLU A 103 4.29 1.38 9.34
C GLU A 103 4.48 2.88 9.52
N THR A 104 5.66 3.42 9.16
CA THR A 104 5.91 4.86 9.17
C THR A 104 4.95 5.56 8.20
N MET A 105 4.78 5.04 6.98
CA MET A 105 3.81 5.58 6.02
C MET A 105 2.39 5.53 6.59
N PHE A 106 1.96 4.39 7.15
CA PHE A 106 0.61 4.25 7.71
C PHE A 106 0.36 5.08 8.97
N GLY A 107 1.40 5.45 9.70
CA GLY A 107 1.32 6.47 10.76
C GLY A 107 0.90 7.85 10.25
N GLY A 108 0.98 8.07 8.93
CA GLY A 108 0.53 9.28 8.25
C GLY A 108 -0.98 9.38 8.06
N LEU A 109 -1.76 8.34 8.33
CA LEU A 109 -3.22 8.44 8.37
C LEU A 109 -3.68 9.03 9.70
N LYS A 110 -4.69 9.90 9.67
CA LYS A 110 -5.23 10.56 10.86
C LYS A 110 -6.70 10.15 11.09
N GLY A 111 -6.94 9.50 12.22
CA GLY A 111 -8.23 8.89 12.56
C GLY A 111 -8.42 7.51 11.94
N GLU A 112 -9.52 6.85 12.28
CA GLU A 112 -9.85 5.51 11.75
C GLU A 112 -10.47 5.58 10.35
N GLU A 113 -11.12 6.69 10.01
CA GLU A 113 -11.79 6.90 8.74
C GLU A 113 -10.96 6.61 7.49
N PRO A 114 -9.74 7.14 7.32
CA PRO A 114 -8.93 6.88 6.13
C PRO A 114 -8.52 5.41 5.97
N PHE A 115 -8.65 4.58 7.01
CA PHE A 115 -8.43 3.13 6.88
C PHE A 115 -9.57 2.44 6.14
N TYR A 116 -10.82 2.88 6.33
CA TYR A 116 -12.00 2.20 5.77
C TYR A 116 -12.60 2.90 4.56
N ARG A 117 -12.33 4.19 4.38
CA ARG A 117 -12.84 4.97 3.24
C ARG A 117 -12.22 4.41 1.95
N PRO A 118 -13.03 3.87 1.01
CA PRO A 118 -12.52 3.41 -0.26
C PRO A 118 -12.07 4.60 -1.12
N PRO A 119 -11.07 4.43 -2.01
CA PRO A 119 -10.70 5.43 -2.99
C PRO A 119 -11.88 5.82 -3.88
N VAL A 120 -12.04 7.12 -4.16
CA VAL A 120 -13.22 7.67 -4.84
C VAL A 120 -13.44 7.10 -6.26
N HIS A 121 -12.36 6.63 -6.90
CA HIS A 121 -12.42 6.05 -8.24
C HIS A 121 -12.94 4.60 -8.23
N GLY A 122 -13.03 3.93 -7.07
CA GLY A 122 -13.65 2.60 -6.94
C GLY A 122 -12.88 1.44 -7.59
N LEU A 123 -11.57 1.57 -7.85
CA LEU A 123 -10.73 0.55 -8.52
C LEU A 123 -9.72 -0.12 -7.58
N ARG A 124 -9.78 0.22 -6.29
CA ARG A 124 -8.82 -0.19 -5.26
C ARG A 124 -9.55 -0.38 -3.93
N HIS A 125 -9.02 -1.26 -3.08
CA HIS A 125 -9.54 -1.50 -1.74
C HIS A 125 -9.25 -0.33 -0.79
N PRO A 126 -9.97 -0.22 0.34
CA PRO A 126 -9.61 0.72 1.40
C PRO A 126 -8.26 0.39 2.05
N GLN A 127 -7.63 1.35 2.71
CA GLN A 127 -6.26 1.21 3.25
C GLN A 127 -6.13 0.10 4.29
N ILE A 128 -7.20 -0.26 5.01
CA ILE A 128 -7.22 -1.37 5.96
C ILE A 128 -6.89 -2.72 5.29
N PHE A 129 -7.29 -2.90 4.02
CA PHE A 129 -6.91 -4.06 3.24
C PHE A 129 -5.39 -4.10 3.08
N TYR A 130 -4.79 -3.04 2.55
CA TYR A 130 -3.35 -2.98 2.33
C TYR A 130 -2.54 -3.09 3.64
N TYR A 131 -3.06 -2.55 4.75
CA TYR A 131 -2.43 -2.66 6.06
C TYR A 131 -2.35 -4.12 6.55
N GLY A 132 -3.39 -4.93 6.32
CA GLY A 132 -3.39 -6.37 6.66
C GLY A 132 -2.76 -7.27 5.59
N HIS A 133 -2.86 -6.89 4.32
CA HIS A 133 -2.48 -7.70 3.16
C HIS A 133 -0.98 -8.01 3.12
N THR A 134 -0.11 -7.04 3.39
CA THR A 134 1.34 -7.30 3.36
C THR A 134 1.74 -8.32 4.43
N ALA A 135 1.19 -8.20 5.64
CA ALA A 135 1.38 -9.18 6.72
C ALA A 135 0.83 -10.57 6.36
N CYS A 136 -0.36 -10.64 5.76
CA CYS A 136 -0.94 -11.87 5.24
C CYS A 136 -0.04 -12.58 4.23
N LEU A 137 0.60 -11.84 3.32
CA LEU A 137 1.46 -12.44 2.30
C LEU A 137 2.67 -13.14 2.93
N TYR A 138 3.31 -12.55 3.95
CA TYR A 138 4.41 -13.23 4.66
C TYR A 138 3.99 -14.60 5.19
N VAL A 139 2.87 -14.66 5.92
CA VAL A 139 2.37 -15.92 6.49
C VAL A 139 2.07 -16.92 5.38
N ASN A 140 1.33 -16.50 4.35
CA ASN A 140 0.93 -17.39 3.26
C ASN A 140 2.13 -17.95 2.49
N LYS A 141 3.12 -17.12 2.15
CA LYS A 141 4.30 -17.57 1.40
C LYS A 141 5.23 -18.42 2.24
N LEU A 142 5.41 -18.12 3.52
CA LEU A 142 6.17 -18.97 4.44
C LEU A 142 5.48 -20.32 4.68
N ARG A 143 4.15 -20.38 4.62
CA ARG A 143 3.42 -21.66 4.64
C ARG A 143 3.60 -22.45 3.36
N VAL A 144 3.51 -21.80 2.20
CA VAL A 144 3.73 -22.45 0.89
C VAL A 144 5.17 -22.98 0.76
N SER A 145 6.16 -22.27 1.28
CA SER A 145 7.57 -22.71 1.25
C SER A 145 7.93 -23.74 2.32
N GLY A 146 6.98 -24.11 3.20
CA GLY A 146 7.19 -25.09 4.27
C GLY A 146 7.98 -24.58 5.47
N VAL A 147 8.17 -23.25 5.59
CA VAL A 147 8.80 -22.63 6.78
C VAL A 147 7.82 -22.57 7.95
N LEU A 148 6.53 -22.36 7.67
CA LEU A 148 5.46 -22.36 8.67
C LEU A 148 4.45 -23.47 8.40
N ASP A 149 4.05 -24.19 9.44
CA ASP A 149 3.04 -25.25 9.31
C ASP A 149 1.60 -24.73 9.39
N LYS A 150 1.39 -23.61 10.10
CA LYS A 150 0.06 -23.14 10.51
C LYS A 150 -0.12 -21.63 10.24
N PRO A 151 -1.38 -21.20 10.04
CA PRO A 151 -1.73 -19.78 10.00
C PRO A 151 -1.45 -19.11 11.36
N VAL A 152 -1.23 -17.79 11.34
CA VAL A 152 -1.25 -16.93 12.52
C VAL A 152 -2.70 -16.58 12.86
N ASN A 153 -3.48 -16.17 11.85
CA ASN A 153 -4.91 -15.90 11.98
C ASN A 153 -5.63 -16.27 10.67
N ALA A 154 -6.21 -17.48 10.64
CA ALA A 154 -6.82 -18.03 9.43
C ALA A 154 -7.94 -17.16 8.84
N TYR A 155 -8.69 -16.42 9.68
CA TYR A 155 -9.74 -15.53 9.18
C TYR A 155 -9.14 -14.31 8.50
N PHE A 156 -8.12 -13.69 9.11
CA PHE A 156 -7.45 -12.52 8.52
C PHE A 156 -6.70 -12.91 7.24
N GLU A 157 -6.03 -14.06 7.27
CA GLU A 157 -5.37 -14.59 6.09
C GLU A 157 -6.36 -14.82 4.94
N SER A 158 -7.58 -15.30 5.21
CA SER A 158 -8.60 -15.48 4.17
C SER A 158 -9.15 -14.16 3.59
N ILE A 159 -9.37 -13.13 4.41
CA ILE A 159 -9.97 -11.87 3.92
C ILE A 159 -8.93 -10.92 3.31
N PHE A 160 -7.66 -11.09 3.64
CA PHE A 160 -6.57 -10.28 3.11
C PHE A 160 -5.76 -10.98 2.01
N GLU A 161 -5.96 -12.28 1.70
CA GLU A 161 -5.11 -12.99 0.71
C GLU A 161 -5.36 -12.58 -0.75
N VAL A 162 -6.57 -12.14 -1.09
CA VAL A 162 -6.96 -11.84 -2.48
C VAL A 162 -7.05 -10.32 -2.68
N GLY A 163 -6.09 -9.78 -3.44
CA GLY A 163 -6.13 -8.40 -3.93
C GLY A 163 -7.06 -8.22 -5.14
N VAL A 164 -7.14 -7.00 -5.68
CA VAL A 164 -7.98 -6.70 -6.85
C VAL A 164 -7.39 -7.35 -8.10
N ASP A 165 -8.11 -8.28 -8.72
CA ASP A 165 -7.79 -8.78 -10.06
C ASP A 165 -8.17 -7.71 -11.10
N GLU A 166 -7.18 -7.20 -11.84
CA GLU A 166 -7.37 -6.18 -12.87
C GLU A 166 -8.26 -6.65 -14.03
N MET A 167 -8.45 -7.96 -14.19
CA MET A 167 -9.30 -8.59 -15.20
C MET A 167 -10.69 -8.99 -14.66
N LEU A 168 -10.89 -8.93 -13.34
CA LEU A 168 -12.16 -9.20 -12.67
C LEU A 168 -12.53 -8.03 -11.75
N TRP A 169 -13.14 -7.00 -12.34
CA TRP A 169 -13.75 -5.85 -11.67
C TRP A 169 -14.80 -6.23 -10.60
N ASP A 170 -15.25 -7.48 -10.58
CA ASP A 170 -16.21 -8.07 -9.63
C ASP A 170 -15.61 -8.26 -8.22
N ASP A 171 -14.28 -8.18 -8.04
CA ASP A 171 -13.65 -8.35 -6.72
C ASP A 171 -13.79 -7.11 -5.80
N MET A 172 -14.34 -6.01 -6.34
CA MET A 172 -14.62 -4.78 -5.59
C MET A 172 -15.80 -4.91 -4.61
N HIS A 173 -16.60 -5.99 -4.68
CA HIS A 173 -17.68 -6.29 -3.74
C HIS A 173 -17.22 -6.45 -2.29
N LYS A 174 -15.91 -6.64 -2.05
CA LYS A 174 -15.34 -6.67 -0.69
C LYS A 174 -15.34 -5.32 0.00
N ASN A 175 -15.53 -4.20 -0.71
CA ASN A 175 -15.55 -2.88 -0.08
C ASN A 175 -16.75 -2.69 0.87
N ASP A 176 -17.79 -3.51 0.72
CA ASP A 176 -19.02 -3.44 1.52
C ASP A 176 -18.98 -4.35 2.77
N MET A 177 -17.83 -5.00 3.03
CA MET A 177 -17.68 -5.84 4.21
C MET A 177 -17.43 -5.03 5.49
N VAL A 178 -17.73 -5.66 6.63
CA VAL A 178 -17.28 -5.18 7.93
C VAL A 178 -15.83 -5.61 8.11
N TRP A 179 -14.90 -4.68 7.88
CA TRP A 179 -13.47 -4.90 8.07
C TRP A 179 -13.16 -5.11 9.56
N PRO A 180 -12.10 -5.89 9.89
CA PRO A 180 -11.57 -5.89 11.25
C PRO A 180 -11.16 -4.47 11.66
N MET A 181 -11.23 -4.19 12.96
CA MET A 181 -10.82 -2.89 13.48
C MET A 181 -9.32 -2.66 13.23
N VAL A 182 -8.88 -1.41 13.13
CA VAL A 182 -7.46 -1.07 12.93
C VAL A 182 -6.61 -1.66 14.04
N SER A 183 -7.07 -1.61 15.29
CA SER A 183 -6.38 -2.24 16.43
C SER A 183 -6.31 -3.78 16.34
N GLU A 184 -7.30 -4.43 15.74
CA GLU A 184 -7.28 -5.88 15.52
C GLU A 184 -6.26 -6.25 14.42
N VAL A 185 -6.21 -5.48 13.32
CA VAL A 185 -5.22 -5.67 12.25
C VAL A 185 -3.80 -5.32 12.73
N HIS A 186 -3.64 -4.30 13.56
CA HIS A 186 -2.37 -3.93 14.19
C HIS A 186 -1.82 -5.06 15.08
N GLU A 187 -2.65 -5.65 15.94
CA GLU A 187 -2.24 -6.81 16.74
C GLU A 187 -1.89 -8.04 15.88
N TYR A 188 -2.65 -8.27 14.80
CA TYR A 188 -2.28 -9.30 13.83
C TYR A 188 -0.91 -9.04 13.18
N ARG A 189 -0.66 -7.81 12.72
CA ARG A 189 0.63 -7.41 12.18
C ARG A 189 1.76 -7.68 13.16
N LYS A 190 1.59 -7.36 14.44
CA LYS A 190 2.58 -7.66 15.49
C LYS A 190 2.90 -9.14 15.60
N GLN A 191 1.87 -10.00 15.62
CA GLN A 191 2.07 -11.45 15.67
C GLN A 191 2.78 -11.99 14.42
N VAL A 192 2.48 -11.43 13.25
CA VAL A 192 3.19 -11.74 12.00
C VAL A 192 4.64 -11.29 12.04
N TYR A 193 4.93 -10.08 12.53
CA TYR A 193 6.30 -9.59 12.71
C TYR A 193 7.11 -10.54 13.59
N GLU A 194 6.60 -10.90 14.77
CA GLU A 194 7.24 -11.86 15.68
C GLU A 194 7.46 -13.23 15.02
N THR A 195 6.50 -13.68 14.20
CA THR A 195 6.60 -14.95 13.45
C THR A 195 7.70 -14.90 12.38
N ALA A 196 7.77 -13.81 11.61
CA ALA A 196 8.79 -13.62 10.58
C ALA A 196 10.19 -13.47 11.21
N VAL A 197 10.32 -12.73 12.31
CA VAL A 197 11.56 -12.66 13.10
C VAL A 197 11.96 -14.06 13.57
N ASN A 198 11.03 -14.86 14.10
CA ASN A 198 11.34 -16.21 14.54
C ASN A 198 11.89 -17.08 13.38
N ALA A 199 11.29 -16.99 12.19
CA ALA A 199 11.76 -17.67 11.00
C ALA A 199 13.18 -17.22 10.61
N ILE A 200 13.43 -15.90 10.58
CA ILE A 200 14.74 -15.32 10.25
C ILE A 200 15.81 -15.71 11.26
N GLU A 201 15.50 -15.80 12.55
CA GLU A 201 16.48 -16.03 13.61
C GLU A 201 16.73 -17.51 13.90
N ASN A 202 15.74 -18.39 13.68
CA ASN A 202 15.80 -19.76 14.18
C ASN A 202 15.73 -20.84 13.09
N HIS A 203 15.25 -20.53 11.88
CA HIS A 203 15.08 -21.59 10.88
C HIS A 203 16.45 -22.12 10.42
N PRO A 204 16.65 -23.45 10.38
CA PRO A 204 17.97 -24.05 10.18
C PRO A 204 18.54 -23.83 8.77
N SER A 205 17.71 -23.53 7.76
CA SER A 205 18.18 -23.27 6.40
C SER A 205 19.05 -22.03 6.27
N LEU A 206 19.04 -21.11 7.26
CA LEU A 206 19.93 -19.94 7.30
C LEU A 206 21.20 -20.18 8.14
N ASN A 207 21.47 -21.42 8.56
CA ASN A 207 22.72 -21.75 9.24
C ASN A 207 23.85 -21.87 8.20
N GLY A 208 24.82 -20.94 8.25
CA GLY A 208 26.01 -21.00 7.40
C GLY A 208 27.10 -20.06 7.89
N ASP A 209 28.34 -20.54 7.93
CA ASP A 209 29.51 -19.73 8.24
C ASP A 209 29.77 -18.75 7.08
N GLY A 210 29.54 -17.46 7.31
CA GLY A 210 29.73 -16.41 6.29
C GLY A 210 28.53 -16.17 5.37
N GLY A 211 27.37 -16.79 5.65
CA GLY A 211 26.12 -16.60 4.91
C GLY A 211 25.68 -17.81 4.07
N VAL A 212 24.44 -17.80 3.61
CA VAL A 212 23.81 -18.87 2.81
C VAL A 212 23.29 -18.31 1.49
N ALA A 213 23.47 -19.05 0.40
CA ALA A 213 22.86 -18.71 -0.88
C ALA A 213 21.34 -18.99 -0.84
N VAL A 214 20.53 -17.95 -1.03
CA VAL A 214 19.07 -18.02 -1.08
C VAL A 214 18.60 -17.79 -2.52
N ASN A 215 18.40 -18.87 -3.26
CA ASN A 215 17.85 -18.87 -4.61
C ASN A 215 16.35 -19.26 -4.60
N GLN A 216 15.72 -19.38 -5.78
CA GLN A 216 14.28 -19.66 -5.91
C GLN A 216 13.86 -21.03 -5.32
N ASP A 217 14.77 -22.00 -5.22
CA ASP A 217 14.51 -23.31 -4.61
C ASP A 217 14.65 -23.30 -3.08
N HIS A 218 15.25 -22.25 -2.51
CA HIS A 218 15.50 -22.15 -1.09
C HIS A 218 14.23 -21.65 -0.36
N PRO A 219 13.81 -22.27 0.76
CA PRO A 219 12.52 -21.95 1.40
C PRO A 219 12.41 -20.49 1.89
N MET A 220 13.54 -19.86 2.21
CA MET A 220 13.59 -18.44 2.61
C MET A 220 13.49 -17.45 1.45
N TRP A 221 13.44 -17.89 0.20
CA TRP A 221 13.07 -17.03 -0.93
C TRP A 221 11.72 -16.32 -0.67
N ALA A 222 10.81 -17.02 0.03
CA ALA A 222 9.52 -16.49 0.46
C ALA A 222 9.62 -15.21 1.32
N LEU A 223 10.67 -15.06 2.13
CA LEU A 223 10.89 -13.83 2.92
C LEU A 223 11.19 -12.65 2.00
N PHE A 224 12.12 -12.83 1.06
CA PHE A 224 12.50 -11.77 0.11
C PHE A 224 11.36 -11.40 -0.84
N MET A 225 10.54 -12.38 -1.23
CA MET A 225 9.27 -12.11 -1.90
C MET A 225 8.35 -11.23 -1.05
N GLY A 226 8.23 -11.52 0.25
CA GLY A 226 7.45 -10.71 1.18
C GLY A 226 7.97 -9.29 1.33
N PHE A 227 9.29 -9.12 1.47
CA PHE A 227 9.94 -7.81 1.60
C PHE A 227 9.66 -6.93 0.36
N GLU A 228 9.89 -7.46 -0.85
CA GLU A 228 9.67 -6.72 -2.09
C GLU A 228 8.17 -6.48 -2.37
N HIS A 229 7.32 -7.43 -2.01
CA HIS A 229 5.88 -7.25 -2.11
C HIS A 229 5.37 -6.11 -1.20
N GLU A 230 5.86 -6.03 0.05
CA GLU A 230 5.53 -4.91 0.93
C GLU A 230 6.01 -3.57 0.37
N ARG A 231 7.16 -3.54 -0.34
CA ARG A 231 7.64 -2.34 -1.04
C ARG A 231 6.77 -1.94 -2.25
N ILE A 232 6.24 -2.89 -3.00
CA ILE A 232 5.22 -2.61 -4.04
C ILE A 232 3.96 -2.01 -3.42
N HIS A 233 3.52 -2.54 -2.28
CA HIS A 233 2.37 -1.99 -1.57
C HIS A 233 2.65 -0.67 -0.88
N LEU A 234 3.89 -0.40 -0.48
CA LEU A 234 4.30 0.93 -0.03
C LEU A 234 4.08 1.97 -1.13
N GLU A 235 4.51 1.68 -2.37
CA GLU A 235 4.27 2.57 -3.50
C GLU A 235 2.77 2.71 -3.80
N THR A 236 2.05 1.59 -3.91
CA THR A 236 0.61 1.56 -4.20
C THR A 236 -0.20 2.36 -3.18
N SER A 237 0.00 2.11 -1.88
CA SER A 237 -0.66 2.85 -0.82
C SER A 237 -0.24 4.32 -0.81
N SER A 238 1.02 4.66 -1.12
CA SER A 238 1.45 6.07 -1.21
C SER A 238 0.67 6.87 -2.26
N VAL A 239 0.27 6.24 -3.38
CA VAL A 239 -0.59 6.88 -4.40
C VAL A 239 -1.98 7.14 -3.82
N LEU A 240 -2.56 6.15 -3.16
CA LEU A 240 -3.86 6.29 -2.52
C LEU A 240 -3.87 7.32 -1.38
N PHE A 241 -2.77 7.49 -0.63
CA PHE A 241 -2.63 8.56 0.37
C PHE A 241 -2.75 9.96 -0.25
N ARG A 242 -2.30 10.15 -1.50
CA ARG A 242 -2.42 11.43 -2.21
C ARG A 242 -3.87 11.77 -2.59
N GLU A 243 -4.72 10.75 -2.67
CA GLU A 243 -6.15 10.90 -2.96
C GLU A 243 -6.99 11.06 -1.68
N THR A 244 -6.43 10.72 -0.52
CA THR A 244 -7.07 10.90 0.78
C THR A 244 -7.29 12.39 1.10
N PRO A 245 -8.47 12.79 1.61
CA PRO A 245 -8.70 14.16 2.05
C PRO A 245 -7.61 14.68 2.99
N ILE A 246 -7.12 15.89 2.73
CA ILE A 246 -5.95 16.46 3.44
C ILE A 246 -6.09 16.50 4.97
N HIS A 247 -7.31 16.56 5.50
CA HIS A 247 -7.56 16.59 6.95
C HIS A 247 -7.46 15.21 7.62
N LEU A 248 -7.42 14.13 6.83
CA LEU A 248 -7.28 12.74 7.25
C LEU A 248 -5.83 12.23 7.09
N VAL A 249 -4.87 13.11 6.78
CA VAL A 249 -3.45 12.77 6.71
C VAL A 249 -2.60 13.70 7.57
N GLN A 250 -1.45 13.20 7.99
CA GLN A 250 -0.42 13.89 8.77
C GLN A 250 0.96 13.42 8.31
N THR A 251 1.99 14.22 8.58
CA THR A 251 3.38 13.83 8.28
C THR A 251 3.96 13.08 9.48
N PRO A 252 4.33 11.80 9.37
CA PRO A 252 5.05 11.08 10.42
C PRO A 252 6.40 11.74 10.72
N GLU A 253 6.85 11.66 11.97
CA GLU A 253 8.10 12.30 12.41
C GLU A 253 9.32 11.79 11.63
N ASN A 254 9.46 10.47 11.45
CA ASN A 254 10.59 9.85 10.76
C ASN A 254 10.40 9.76 9.24
N TRP A 255 9.36 10.37 8.67
CA TRP A 255 9.12 10.34 7.22
C TRP A 255 10.15 11.20 6.47
N PRO A 256 10.69 10.72 5.33
CA PRO A 256 11.57 11.50 4.48
C PRO A 256 11.05 12.91 4.18
N GLN A 257 11.94 13.90 4.29
CA GLN A 257 11.62 15.24 3.82
C GLN A 257 11.33 15.22 2.32
N LEU A 258 10.45 16.12 1.88
CA LEU A 258 10.24 16.34 0.46
C LEU A 258 11.55 16.69 -0.22
N HIS A 259 11.75 16.16 -1.43
CA HIS A 259 12.91 16.47 -2.25
C HIS A 259 13.07 18.00 -2.38
N PRO A 260 14.30 18.57 -2.34
CA PRO A 260 14.51 20.02 -2.39
C PRO A 260 13.80 20.73 -3.55
N SER A 261 13.51 20.02 -4.65
CA SER A 261 12.72 20.54 -5.77
C SER A 261 11.27 20.92 -5.40
N SER A 262 10.67 20.34 -4.36
CA SER A 262 9.30 20.66 -3.94
C SER A 262 9.18 22.06 -3.33
N LYS A 263 10.28 22.63 -2.85
CA LYS A 263 10.34 23.98 -2.26
C LYS A 263 10.39 25.08 -3.31
N ARG A 264 10.38 24.73 -4.61
CA ARG A 264 10.37 25.72 -5.69
C ARG A 264 9.02 26.44 -5.70
N SER A 265 9.07 27.77 -5.63
CA SER A 265 7.91 28.65 -5.55
C SER A 265 7.15 28.79 -6.89
N SER A 266 7.70 28.30 -8.01
CA SER A 266 7.08 28.46 -9.34
C SER A 266 6.31 27.22 -9.79
N SER A 267 5.01 27.17 -9.49
CA SER A 267 4.07 26.45 -10.33
C SER A 267 3.77 27.32 -11.56
N ALA A 268 4.75 27.46 -12.46
CA ALA A 268 4.54 28.21 -13.69
C ALA A 268 3.58 27.40 -14.58
N SER A 269 2.38 27.92 -14.83
CA SER A 269 1.43 27.34 -15.79
C SER A 269 1.96 27.35 -17.23
N ASN A 270 3.05 28.08 -17.48
CA ASN A 270 3.82 28.07 -18.71
C ASN A 270 5.31 27.94 -18.39
N PRO A 271 5.82 26.70 -18.20
CA PRO A 271 7.19 26.47 -17.76
C PRO A 271 8.20 26.89 -18.84
N LYS A 272 9.28 27.55 -18.44
CA LYS A 272 10.34 28.04 -19.33
C LYS A 272 11.62 27.22 -19.18
N LEU A 273 12.18 26.78 -20.31
CA LEU A 273 13.48 26.12 -20.39
C LEU A 273 14.56 26.97 -19.71
N GLY A 274 15.40 26.35 -18.88
CA GLY A 274 16.47 27.00 -18.13
C GLY A 274 16.01 27.79 -16.90
N THR A 275 14.70 27.92 -16.68
CA THR A 275 14.12 28.51 -15.46
C THR A 275 13.39 27.45 -14.63
N ASP A 276 12.42 26.76 -15.23
CA ASP A 276 11.58 25.79 -14.54
C ASP A 276 12.08 24.35 -14.73
N TYR A 277 12.70 24.04 -15.88
CA TYR A 277 13.28 22.73 -16.22
C TYR A 277 14.59 22.88 -17.01
N PRO A 278 15.55 21.94 -16.88
CA PRO A 278 16.80 21.95 -17.64
C PRO A 278 16.55 21.61 -19.12
N ALA A 279 17.54 21.87 -19.99
CA ALA A 279 17.50 21.33 -21.35
C ALA A 279 17.51 19.80 -21.28
N ASN A 280 16.63 19.16 -22.04
CA ASN A 280 16.54 17.70 -22.10
C ASN A 280 16.88 17.25 -23.52
N PRO A 281 18.17 17.14 -23.86
CA PRO A 281 18.58 16.76 -25.20
C PRO A 281 18.26 15.29 -25.50
N MET A 282 18.10 14.98 -26.79
CA MET A 282 17.99 13.61 -27.27
C MET A 282 19.40 13.03 -27.44
N ILE A 283 19.75 12.06 -26.60
CA ILE A 283 21.03 11.34 -26.64
C ILE A 283 20.92 10.19 -27.64
N PRO A 284 21.83 10.11 -28.64
CA PRO A 284 21.86 8.97 -29.55
C PRO A 284 22.31 7.71 -28.81
N VAL A 285 21.54 6.64 -28.94
CA VAL A 285 21.88 5.31 -28.47
C VAL A 285 22.19 4.47 -29.71
N ARG A 286 23.45 4.05 -29.84
CA ARG A 286 23.88 3.20 -30.95
C ARG A 286 23.24 1.82 -30.81
N GLY A 287 22.70 1.32 -31.91
CA GLY A 287 22.12 0.01 -32.02
C GLY A 287 23.15 -1.08 -31.73
N ASN A 288 22.69 -2.13 -31.06
CA ASN A 288 23.49 -3.25 -30.62
C ASN A 288 22.61 -4.49 -30.41
N ASP A 289 23.24 -5.65 -30.32
CA ASP A 289 22.59 -6.84 -29.78
C ASP A 289 22.56 -6.72 -28.25
N ILE A 290 21.37 -6.80 -27.67
CA ILE A 290 21.12 -6.65 -26.24
C ILE A 290 20.57 -7.95 -25.68
N ASP A 291 21.16 -8.41 -24.59
CA ASP A 291 20.65 -9.53 -23.80
C ASP A 291 19.75 -9.00 -22.69
N LEU A 292 18.47 -9.37 -22.75
CA LEU A 292 17.47 -9.04 -21.75
C LEU A 292 17.25 -10.26 -20.84
N GLY A 293 17.03 -9.97 -19.56
CA GLY A 293 16.69 -10.97 -18.55
C GLY A 293 17.79 -11.15 -17.50
N LYS A 294 17.34 -11.48 -16.30
CA LYS A 294 18.15 -11.68 -15.12
C LYS A 294 18.63 -13.14 -15.09
N PRO A 295 19.94 -13.40 -14.96
CA PRO A 295 20.47 -14.73 -14.75
C PRO A 295 19.87 -15.40 -13.49
N ALA A 296 19.73 -16.73 -13.52
CA ALA A 296 19.17 -17.48 -12.40
C ALA A 296 20.02 -17.41 -11.12
N ASP A 297 21.32 -17.15 -11.25
CA ASP A 297 22.29 -16.99 -10.17
C ASP A 297 22.58 -15.51 -9.82
N PHE A 298 21.80 -14.57 -10.37
CA PHE A 298 21.98 -13.16 -10.06
C PHE A 298 21.80 -12.92 -8.55
N PRO A 299 22.71 -12.19 -7.87
CA PRO A 299 22.81 -12.16 -6.42
C PRO A 299 21.77 -11.26 -5.73
N SER A 300 20.55 -11.13 -6.26
CA SER A 300 19.46 -10.36 -5.67
C SER A 300 18.09 -10.96 -6.00
N TYR A 301 17.09 -10.65 -5.18
CA TYR A 301 15.69 -11.01 -5.49
C TYR A 301 15.24 -10.33 -6.78
N GLY A 302 14.46 -11.04 -7.60
CA GLY A 302 13.74 -10.48 -8.75
C GLY A 302 12.37 -11.17 -8.89
N TRP A 303 11.47 -10.55 -9.63
CA TRP A 303 10.20 -11.16 -10.00
C TRP A 303 10.39 -12.18 -11.13
N ASP A 304 9.48 -13.15 -11.23
CA ASP A 304 9.52 -14.22 -12.22
C ASP A 304 9.65 -13.69 -13.66
N ASN A 305 9.00 -12.57 -13.97
CA ASN A 305 9.06 -11.87 -15.26
C ASN A 305 10.40 -11.20 -15.58
N GLU A 306 11.31 -11.07 -14.60
CA GLU A 306 12.65 -10.52 -14.81
C GLU A 306 13.64 -11.58 -15.27
N TYR A 307 13.40 -12.86 -14.95
CA TYR A 307 14.32 -13.95 -15.25
C TYR A 307 14.19 -14.49 -16.68
N GLY A 308 15.21 -15.23 -17.09
CA GLY A 308 15.32 -15.82 -18.42
C GLY A 308 16.33 -15.07 -19.29
N GLU A 309 16.34 -15.37 -20.57
CA GLU A 309 17.26 -14.77 -21.53
C GLU A 309 16.55 -14.51 -22.85
N ARG A 310 16.68 -13.29 -23.35
CA ARG A 310 16.18 -12.89 -24.67
C ARG A 310 17.18 -11.96 -25.34
N ASN A 311 17.82 -12.44 -26.40
CA ASN A 311 18.64 -11.62 -27.27
C ASN A 311 17.77 -10.82 -28.26
N VAL A 312 18.02 -9.52 -28.36
CA VAL A 312 17.30 -8.60 -29.25
C VAL A 312 18.29 -7.70 -29.97
N ASN A 313 18.22 -7.69 -31.31
CA ASN A 313 18.90 -6.68 -32.11
C ASN A 313 18.11 -5.36 -32.03
N VAL A 314 18.70 -4.35 -31.40
CA VAL A 314 18.10 -3.02 -31.24
C VAL A 314 18.74 -2.06 -32.25
N PRO A 315 17.97 -1.39 -33.12
CA PRO A 315 18.52 -0.40 -34.06
C PRO A 315 18.94 0.89 -33.36
N ASP A 316 19.66 1.76 -34.07
CA ASP A 316 19.97 3.12 -33.60
C ASP A 316 18.66 3.87 -33.23
N PHE A 317 18.66 4.52 -32.07
CA PHE A 317 17.55 5.39 -31.64
C PHE A 317 18.08 6.57 -30.83
N GLN A 318 17.18 7.45 -30.38
CA GLN A 318 17.51 8.50 -29.42
C GLN A 318 16.58 8.45 -28.21
N ALA A 319 17.10 8.71 -27.02
CA ALA A 319 16.33 8.85 -25.78
C ALA A 319 16.60 10.21 -25.15
N SER A 320 15.63 10.77 -24.42
CA SER A 320 15.85 11.98 -23.63
C SER A 320 16.82 11.71 -22.47
N GLU A 321 17.62 12.70 -22.09
CA GLU A 321 18.59 12.61 -20.97
C GLU A 321 17.93 12.54 -19.59
N HIS A 322 16.76 13.17 -19.43
CA HIS A 322 16.05 13.33 -18.15
C HIS A 322 14.60 12.89 -18.22
#